data_AF-A0A373MNU0-F1
#
_entry.id   AF-A0A373MNU0-F1
#
_cell.length_a   1.000
_cell.length_b   1.000
_cell.length_c   1.000
_cell.angle_alpha   90.00
_cell.angle_beta   90.00
_cell.angle_gamma   90.00
#
_symmetry.space_group_name_H-M   'P 1'
#
loop_
_entity.id
_entity.type
_entity.pdbx_description
1 polymer ?
#
loop_
_entity_poly.entity_id
_entity_poly.type
_entity_poly.pdbx_seq_one_letter_code
_entity_poly.pdbx_strand_id
1 'polypeptide(L)' 'MADLTHIFHVGQKVRVFVADDIWQKWHKGTVKETHEDYILVDVPDICDHMQYENDYIGDVRPEYNFHLDELEG' A
#
# COMPACT_ATOMS: atom_id res chain seq x y z
N MET A 1 6.61 -12.71 -12.47
CA MET A 1 6.75 -12.21 -11.09
C MET A 1 6.61 -10.71 -11.18
N ALA A 2 5.71 -10.11 -10.40
CA ALA A 2 5.51 -8.68 -10.46
C ALA A 2 6.61 -8.01 -9.64
N ASP A 3 7.45 -7.20 -10.28
CA ASP A 3 8.45 -6.40 -9.58
C ASP A 3 7.75 -5.31 -8.75
N LEU A 4 7.47 -5.59 -7.48
CA LEU A 4 6.79 -4.70 -6.55
C LEU A 4 7.57 -3.41 -6.27
N THR A 5 8.88 -3.43 -6.48
CA THR A 5 9.80 -2.28 -6.40
C THR A 5 9.49 -1.18 -7.42
N HIS A 6 8.86 -1.51 -8.55
CA HIS A 6 8.39 -0.54 -9.53
C HIS A 6 6.95 -0.04 -9.26
N ILE A 7 6.23 -0.70 -8.36
CA ILE A 7 4.81 -0.42 -8.09
C ILE A 7 4.66 0.53 -6.89
N PHE A 8 5.51 0.36 -5.86
CA PHE A 8 5.47 1.17 -4.65
C PHE A 8 6.83 1.80 -4.38
N HIS A 9 6.82 3.04 -3.88
CA HIS A 9 8.02 3.75 -3.47
C HIS A 9 8.06 3.93 -1.96
N VAL A 10 9.25 3.86 -1.37
CA VAL A 10 9.47 4.21 0.04
C VAL A 10 9.05 5.66 0.30
N GLY A 11 8.26 5.87 1.35
CA GLY A 11 7.63 7.15 1.70
C GLY A 11 6.30 7.43 0.99
N GLN A 12 5.84 6.54 0.10
CA GLN A 12 4.57 6.70 -0.60
C GLN A 12 3.38 6.46 0.33
N LYS A 13 2.38 7.33 0.26
CA LYS A 13 1.10 7.12 0.95
C LYS A 13 0.29 6.07 0.21
N VAL A 14 -0.19 5.09 0.94
CA VAL A 14 -1.02 4.00 0.44
C VAL A 14 -2.28 3.89 1.30
N ARG A 15 -3.29 3.22 0.77
CA ARG A 15 -4.40 2.71 1.56
C ARG A 15 -4.33 1.20 1.58
N VAL A 16 -4.41 0.66 2.79
CA VAL A 16 -4.47 -0.78 3.01
C VAL A 16 -5.88 -1.14 3.43
N PHE A 17 -6.43 -2.19 2.84
CA PHE A 17 -7.68 -2.77 3.28
C PHE A 17 -7.37 -3.82 4.34
N VAL A 18 -7.97 -3.67 5.51
CA VAL A 18 -7.83 -4.67 6.57
C VAL A 18 -9.16 -5.37 6.70
N ALA A 19 -9.21 -6.66 6.34
CA ALA A 19 -10.42 -7.48 6.39
C ALA A 19 -10.62 -8.12 7.78
N ASP A 20 -10.20 -7.44 8.85
CA ASP A 20 -10.35 -7.91 10.22
C ASP A 20 -11.71 -7.47 10.79
N ASP A 21 -12.30 -8.27 11.68
CA ASP A 21 -13.67 -8.09 12.20
C ASP A 21 -13.87 -6.71 12.87
N ILE A 22 -12.78 -6.15 13.43
CA ILE A 22 -12.75 -4.84 14.09
C ILE A 22 -12.44 -3.70 13.11
N TRP A 23 -11.67 -3.96 12.06
CA TRP A 23 -11.04 -2.96 11.21
C TRP A 23 -11.36 -3.13 9.72
N GLN A 24 -12.57 -3.61 9.40
CA GLN A 24 -13.09 -3.84 8.04
C GLN A 24 -13.27 -2.56 7.20
N LYS A 25 -12.20 -1.79 7.01
CA LYS A 25 -12.18 -0.53 6.26
C LYS A 25 -10.81 -0.28 5.65
N TRP A 26 -10.75 0.75 4.81
CA TRP A 26 -9.48 1.24 4.26
C TRP A 26 -8.78 2.14 5.28
N HIS A 27 -7.54 1.81 5.60
CA HIS A 27 -6.67 2.59 6.48
C HIS A 27 -5.56 3.24 5.68
N LYS A 28 -5.13 4.42 6.14
CA LYS A 28 -4.00 5.12 5.54
C LYS A 28 -2.71 4.54 6.10
N GLY A 29 -1.85 4.13 5.19
CA GLY A 29 -0.50 3.67 5.50
C GLY A 29 0.55 4.45 4.72
N THR A 30 1.80 4.31 5.14
CA THR A 30 2.95 4.84 4.43
C THR A 30 3.93 3.71 4.15
N VAL A 31 4.33 3.54 2.90
CA VAL A 31 5.32 2.52 2.54
C VAL A 31 6.64 2.87 3.22
N LYS A 32 7.11 1.97 4.08
CA LYS A 32 8.37 2.12 4.80
C LYS A 32 9.51 1.47 4.05
N GLU A 33 9.32 0.26 3.54
CA GLU A 33 10.31 -0.48 2.77
C GLU A 33 9.64 -1.27 1.63
N THR A 34 10.35 -1.46 0.54
CA THR A 34 9.89 -2.22 -0.63
C THR A 34 10.93 -3.29 -0.95
N HIS A 35 10.50 -4.54 -1.01
CA HIS A 35 11.30 -5.67 -1.46
C HIS A 35 10.67 -6.29 -2.71
N GLU A 36 11.38 -7.22 -3.34
CA GLU A 36 10.93 -7.91 -4.55
C GLU A 36 9.67 -8.75 -4.28
N ASP A 37 9.58 -9.38 -3.11
CA ASP A 37 8.48 -10.29 -2.74
C ASP A 37 7.42 -9.68 -1.81
N TYR A 38 7.75 -8.57 -1.13
CA TYR A 38 6.87 -7.94 -0.14
C TYR A 38 7.16 -6.45 0.05
N ILE A 39 6.20 -5.74 0.63
CA ILE A 39 6.37 -4.35 1.07
C ILE A 39 6.06 -4.24 2.57
N LEU A 40 6.74 -3.31 3.25
CA LEU A 40 6.43 -2.91 4.62
C LEU A 40 5.67 -1.59 4.57
N VAL A 41 4.49 -1.57 5.17
CA VAL A 41 3.64 -0.39 5.26
C VAL A 41 3.43 -0.06 6.74
N ASP A 42 3.68 1.19 7.07
CA ASP A 42 3.44 1.76 8.39
C ASP A 42 1.99 2.24 8.48
N VAL A 43 1.21 1.70 9.40
CA VAL A 43 -0.23 1.99 9.54
C VAL A 43 -0.49 2.43 10.97
N PRO A 44 -0.20 3.69 11.35
CA PRO A 44 -0.28 4.14 12.74
C PRO A 44 -1.68 4.02 13.37
N ASP A 45 -2.72 3.82 12.55
CA ASP A 45 -4.10 3.57 13.00
C ASP A 45 -4.32 2.13 13.52
N ILE A 46 -3.43 1.21 13.16
CA ILE A 46 -3.51 -0.24 13.43
C ILE A 46 -2.24 -0.76 14.11
N CYS A 47 -1.08 -0.59 13.48
CA CYS A 47 0.20 -1.16 13.90
C CYS A 47 1.36 -0.37 13.28
N ASP A 48 2.47 -0.25 14.02
CA ASP A 48 3.69 0.39 13.55
C ASP A 48 4.12 -0.16 12.18
N HIS A 49 4.25 -1.48 11.98
CA HIS A 49 4.68 -2.05 10.70
C HIS A 49 3.84 -3.27 10.31
N MET A 50 3.24 -3.24 9.12
CA MET A 50 2.57 -4.37 8.49
C MET A 50 3.31 -4.78 7.22
N GLN A 51 3.56 -6.08 7.09
CA GLN A 51 4.15 -6.66 5.89
C GLN A 51 3.03 -7.15 4.95
N TYR A 52 3.11 -6.77 3.69
CA TYR A 52 2.22 -7.23 2.63
C TYR A 52 3.05 -7.93 1.56
N GLU A 53 2.86 -9.24 1.44
CA GLU A 53 3.47 -10.06 0.40
C GLU A 53 2.72 -9.91 -0.93
N ASN A 54 3.33 -10.32 -2.04
CA ASN A 54 2.77 -10.21 -3.39
C ASN A 54 1.31 -10.69 -3.53
N ASP A 55 0.90 -11.73 -2.80
CA ASP A 55 -0.47 -12.25 -2.82
C ASP A 55 -1.50 -11.27 -2.20
N TYR A 56 -1.06 -10.48 -1.22
CA TYR A 56 -1.86 -9.50 -0.48
C TYR A 56 -1.67 -8.06 -0.99
N ILE A 57 -0.89 -7.85 -2.05
CA ILE A 57 -0.75 -6.54 -2.70
C ILE A 57 -2.06 -6.05 -3.30
N GLY A 58 -3.01 -6.95 -3.61
CA GLY A 58 -4.36 -6.55 -4.05
C GLY A 58 -5.12 -5.69 -3.03
N ASP A 59 -4.81 -5.86 -1.74
CA ASP A 59 -5.38 -5.11 -0.62
C ASP A 59 -4.62 -3.81 -0.33
N VAL A 60 -3.48 -3.57 -0.99
CA VAL A 60 -2.73 -2.33 -0.88
C VAL A 60 -2.89 -1.52 -2.16
N ARG A 61 -3.46 -0.32 -2.03
CA ARG A 61 -3.56 0.61 -3.15
C ARG A 61 -2.75 1.85 -2.88
N PRO A 62 -1.95 2.34 -3.84
CA PRO A 62 -1.37 3.66 -3.70
C PRO A 62 -2.49 4.69 -3.51
N GLU A 63 -2.32 5.59 -2.54
CA GLU A 63 -3.14 6.79 -2.42
C GLU A 63 -2.69 7.73 -3.54
N TYR A 64 -2.85 7.28 -4.79
CA TYR A 64 -2.55 8.08 -5.96
C TYR A 64 -3.41 9.34 -5.86
N ASN A 65 -2.76 10.48 -6.02
CA ASN A 65 -3.43 11.72 -6.29
C ASN A 65 -4.33 11.46 -7.52
N PHE A 66 -5.64 11.66 -7.38
CA PHE A 66 -6.70 11.49 -8.38
C PHE A 66 -6.54 12.45 -9.59
N HIS A 67 -5.32 12.72 -10.03
CA HIS A 67 -4.95 13.89 -10.82
C HIS A 67 -3.83 13.61 -11.84
N LEU A 68 -3.83 12.42 -12.46
CA LEU A 68 -3.00 12.13 -13.63
C LEU A 68 -3.77 11.47 -14.80
N ASP A 69 -5.09 11.37 -14.70
CA ASP A 69 -5.97 10.97 -15.83
C ASP A 69 -6.60 12.19 -16.55
N GLU A 70 -6.14 13.43 -16.25
CA GLU A 70 -6.55 14.65 -16.98
C GLU A 70 -5.40 15.34 -17.73
N LEU A 71 -4.20 14.73 -17.81
CA LEU A 71 -3.04 15.37 -18.47
C LEU A 71 -2.40 14.57 -19.61
N GLU A 72 -2.93 13.41 -20.00
CA GLU A 72 -2.48 12.70 -21.21
C GLU A 72 -3.69 12.21 -22.03
N GLY A 73 -4.20 13.09 -22.91
CA GLY A 73 -4.83 12.67 -24.18
C GLY A 73 -6.28 13.05 -24.40
#